data_AF-A0A950Z6P1-F1
#
_entry.id   AF-A0A950Z6P1-F1
#
_cell.length_a   1.000
_cell.length_b   1.000
_cell.length_c   1.000
_cell.angle_alpha   90.00
_cell.angle_beta   90.00
_cell.angle_gamma   90.00
#
_symmetry.space_group_name_H-M   'P 1'
#
loop_
_entity.id
_entity.type
_entity.pdbx_description
1 polymer ?
#
loop_
_entity_poly.entity_id
_entity_poly.type
_entity_poly.pdbx_seq_one_letter_code
_entity_poly.pdbx_strand_id
1 'polypeptide(L)'
;DYIDILLLHCLRPPTWQTDYKSLQDGFSEAKEKKIILSHGASVHGLPALRTLPGDQWLEIAMIRMNHNGTRMDTPETHDVDELGNAREVVEHTKAVHAQGMGVISKKLCGEGVHRRLDDRLQEHRRDR
;
A
#
# COMPACT_ATOMS: atom_id res chain seq x y z
N ASP A 1 -2.95 10.93 25.13
CA ASP A 1 -2.13 10.15 24.20
C ASP A 1 -2.98 9.65 23.05
N TYR A 2 -2.46 9.69 21.83
CA TYR A 2 -3.14 9.27 20.61
C TYR A 2 -2.14 8.58 19.67
N ILE A 3 -2.63 7.85 18.66
CA ILE A 3 -1.83 7.29 17.57
C ILE A 3 -2.08 8.12 16.30
N ASP A 4 -1.04 8.65 15.66
CA ASP A 4 -1.23 9.44 14.43
C ASP A 4 -1.88 8.62 13.31
N ILE A 5 -1.35 7.42 13.05
CA ILE A 5 -1.77 6.57 11.93
C ILE A 5 -1.86 5.11 12.39
N LEU A 6 -3.01 4.47 12.16
CA LEU A 6 -3.22 3.03 12.37
C LEU A 6 -3.55 2.33 11.05
N LEU A 7 -2.87 1.23 10.73
CA LEU A 7 -3.05 0.53 9.45
C LEU A 7 -3.62 -0.89 9.64
N LEU A 8 -4.59 -1.27 8.81
CA LEU A 8 -4.89 -2.68 8.57
C LEU A 8 -3.65 -3.35 7.98
N HIS A 9 -3.09 -4.30 8.70
CA HIS A 9 -1.87 -4.98 8.27
C HIS A 9 -2.20 -6.09 7.26
N CYS A 10 -1.37 -6.23 6.23
CA CYS A 10 -1.42 -7.33 5.28
C CYS A 10 -2.75 -7.43 4.49
N LEU A 11 -3.23 -6.31 3.93
CA LEU A 11 -4.43 -6.29 3.09
C LEU A 11 -4.18 -7.01 1.76
N ARG A 12 -4.79 -8.18 1.56
CA ARG A 12 -4.63 -9.03 0.35
C ARG A 12 -5.91 -9.30 -0.43
N PRO A 13 -7.04 -9.70 0.21
CA PRO A 13 -8.22 -10.10 -0.53
C PRO A 13 -8.86 -8.88 -1.22
N PRO A 14 -9.41 -9.02 -2.44
CA PRO A 14 -10.21 -7.96 -3.08
C PRO A 14 -11.57 -7.75 -2.40
N THR A 15 -11.95 -8.64 -1.46
CA THR A 15 -13.21 -8.62 -0.70
C THR A 15 -13.09 -7.93 0.66
N TRP A 16 -11.92 -7.36 0.95
CA TRP A 16 -11.59 -6.82 2.27
C TRP A 16 -12.58 -5.77 2.80
N GLN A 17 -13.24 -5.01 1.92
CA GLN A 17 -14.25 -4.03 2.32
C GLN A 17 -15.39 -4.69 3.10
N THR A 18 -15.79 -5.89 2.70
CA THR A 18 -16.83 -6.68 3.36
C THR A 18 -16.23 -7.53 4.48
N ASP A 19 -15.16 -8.27 4.18
CA ASP A 19 -14.56 -9.23 5.12
C ASP A 19 -14.07 -8.56 6.40
N TYR A 20 -13.57 -7.33 6.30
CA TYR A 20 -12.99 -6.58 7.42
C TYR A 20 -13.89 -5.46 7.92
N LYS A 21 -15.18 -5.48 7.59
CA LYS A 21 -16.12 -4.42 7.99
C LYS A 21 -16.13 -4.15 9.50
N SER A 22 -16.10 -5.19 10.33
CA SER A 22 -16.03 -5.03 11.79
C SER A 22 -14.75 -4.32 12.26
N LEU A 23 -13.60 -4.56 11.59
CA LEU A 23 -12.36 -3.83 11.90
C LEU A 23 -12.44 -2.37 11.45
N GLN A 24 -13.05 -2.12 10.28
CA GLN A 24 -13.27 -0.76 9.78
C GLN A 24 -14.14 0.05 10.73
N ASP A 25 -15.22 -0.54 11.25
CA ASP A 25 -16.12 0.11 12.21
C ASP A 25 -15.38 0.44 13.51
N GLY A 26 -14.54 -0.47 14.01
CA GLY A 26 -13.70 -0.22 15.20
C GLY A 26 -12.66 0.90 14.98
N PHE A 27 -12.06 0.98 13.80
CA PHE A 27 -11.12 2.05 13.44
C PHE A 27 -11.84 3.41 13.32
N SER A 28 -13.02 3.43 12.71
CA SER A 28 -13.86 4.63 12.62
C SER A 28 -14.25 5.13 14.02
N GLU A 29 -14.70 4.24 14.91
CA GLU A 29 -15.05 4.59 16.29
C GLU A 29 -13.81 5.11 17.07
N ALA A 30 -12.67 4.45 16.92
CA ALA A 30 -11.42 4.90 17.54
C ALA A 30 -11.00 6.29 17.05
N LYS A 31 -11.24 6.60 15.77
CA LYS A 31 -10.95 7.92 15.19
C LYS A 31 -11.91 8.99 15.68
N GLU A 32 -13.21 8.69 15.76
CA GLU A 32 -14.21 9.60 16.35
C GLU A 32 -13.85 9.97 17.81
N LYS A 33 -13.34 8.99 18.57
CA LYS A 33 -12.86 9.17 19.94
C LYS A 33 -11.48 9.83 20.04
N LYS A 34 -10.84 10.17 18.91
CA LYS A 34 -9.48 10.73 18.82
C LYS A 34 -8.40 9.86 19.47
N ILE A 35 -8.63 8.54 19.53
CA ILE A 35 -7.63 7.55 19.93
C ILE A 35 -6.62 7.36 18.80
N ILE A 36 -7.11 7.37 17.55
CA ILE A 36 -6.29 7.46 16.34
C ILE A 36 -6.64 8.74 15.57
N LEU A 37 -5.69 9.33 14.84
CA LEU A 37 -5.96 10.53 14.02
C LEU A 37 -6.29 10.19 12.57
N SER A 38 -5.68 9.14 12.03
CA SER A 38 -5.93 8.65 10.68
C SER A 38 -5.81 7.12 10.59
N HIS A 39 -6.46 6.54 9.59
CA HIS A 39 -6.36 5.11 9.31
C HIS A 39 -6.11 4.78 7.84
N GLY A 40 -5.55 3.60 7.62
CA GLY A 40 -5.23 3.12 6.29
C GLY A 40 -5.00 1.63 6.24
N ALA A 41 -4.31 1.18 5.19
CA ALA A 41 -3.95 -0.21 5.02
C ALA A 41 -2.53 -0.38 4.46
N SER A 42 -1.84 -1.42 4.94
CA SER A 42 -0.68 -1.98 4.29
C SER A 42 -1.14 -2.95 3.21
N VAL A 43 -0.92 -2.61 1.94
CA VAL A 43 -1.40 -3.40 0.79
C VAL A 43 -0.36 -4.45 0.39
N HIS A 44 -0.83 -5.67 0.10
CA HIS A 44 -0.01 -6.85 -0.20
C HIS A 44 -0.65 -7.70 -1.32
N GLY A 45 -0.63 -7.17 -2.54
CA GLY A 45 -1.07 -7.86 -3.75
C GLY A 45 -1.89 -6.94 -4.67
N LEU A 46 -1.86 -7.23 -5.97
CA LEU A 46 -2.67 -6.52 -6.95
C LEU A 46 -4.18 -6.67 -6.73
N PRO A 47 -4.71 -7.84 -6.27
CA PRO A 47 -6.14 -7.97 -6.01
C PRO A 47 -6.69 -6.90 -5.07
N ALA A 48 -6.04 -6.66 -3.92
CA ALA A 48 -6.44 -5.57 -3.02
C ALA A 48 -6.15 -4.18 -3.63
N LEU A 49 -4.97 -3.97 -4.23
CA LEU A 49 -4.59 -2.67 -4.80
C LEU A 49 -5.59 -2.16 -5.86
N ARG A 50 -6.11 -3.07 -6.70
CA ARG A 50 -7.11 -2.76 -7.73
C ARG A 50 -8.42 -2.21 -7.18
N THR A 51 -8.72 -2.47 -5.91
CA THR A 51 -9.96 -2.01 -5.27
C THR A 51 -9.85 -0.64 -4.60
N LEU A 52 -8.63 -0.10 -4.48
CA LEU A 52 -8.42 1.18 -3.79
C LEU A 52 -8.92 2.41 -4.55
N PRO A 53 -8.79 2.50 -5.90
CA PRO A 53 -9.35 3.65 -6.61
C PRO A 53 -10.86 3.75 -6.41
N GLY A 54 -11.33 4.88 -5.90
CA GLY A 54 -12.73 5.13 -5.56
C GLY A 54 -13.14 4.66 -4.17
N ASP A 55 -12.24 4.04 -3.39
CA ASP A 55 -12.49 3.76 -1.98
C ASP A 55 -12.56 5.07 -1.19
N GLN A 56 -13.58 5.18 -0.32
CA GLN A 56 -13.84 6.38 0.47
C GLN A 56 -13.49 6.21 1.96
N TRP A 57 -13.09 5.01 2.38
CA TRP A 57 -12.81 4.72 3.78
C TRP A 57 -11.32 4.81 4.09
N LEU A 58 -10.45 4.36 3.20
CA LEU A 58 -9.00 4.46 3.38
C LEU A 58 -8.49 5.88 3.16
N GLU A 59 -7.77 6.40 4.16
CA GLU A 59 -7.08 7.68 4.03
C GLU A 59 -5.62 7.50 3.63
N ILE A 60 -5.01 6.36 3.97
CA ILE A 60 -3.61 6.06 3.72
C ILE A 60 -3.46 4.67 3.09
N ALA A 61 -2.74 4.59 1.98
CA ALA A 61 -2.32 3.33 1.36
C ALA A 61 -0.80 3.16 1.47
N MET A 62 -0.35 2.09 2.14
CA MET A 62 1.05 1.71 2.18
C MET A 62 1.36 0.62 1.14
N ILE A 63 2.01 1.00 0.03
CA ILE A 63 2.13 0.23 -1.22
C ILE A 63 3.58 -0.24 -1.45
N ARG A 64 3.77 -1.47 -1.95
CA ARG A 64 5.11 -1.99 -2.32
C ARG A 64 5.59 -1.33 -3.60
N MET A 65 6.71 -0.62 -3.58
CA MET A 65 7.20 0.17 -4.72
C MET A 65 8.72 0.06 -4.86
N ASN A 66 9.19 -0.07 -6.11
CA ASN A 66 10.58 0.15 -6.54
C ASN A 66 10.66 0.18 -8.07
N HIS A 67 11.87 0.34 -8.60
CA HIS A 67 12.11 0.62 -10.03
C HIS A 67 11.94 -0.58 -10.97
N ASN A 68 12.01 -1.83 -10.48
CA ASN A 68 12.10 -3.04 -11.31
C ASN A 68 11.09 -4.15 -10.97
N GLY A 69 10.25 -3.98 -9.95
CA GLY A 69 9.27 -5.00 -9.55
C GLY A 69 9.75 -5.96 -8.47
N THR A 70 11.00 -5.86 -7.99
CA THR A 70 11.55 -6.78 -6.99
C THR A 70 10.74 -6.75 -5.69
N ARG A 71 10.12 -7.86 -5.30
CA ARG A 71 9.26 -7.92 -4.09
C ARG A 71 8.08 -6.92 -4.12
N MET A 72 7.59 -6.55 -5.30
CA MET A 72 6.39 -5.72 -5.48
C MET A 72 5.10 -6.57 -5.55
N ASP A 73 3.96 -5.92 -5.75
CA ASP A 73 2.65 -6.57 -5.84
C ASP A 73 2.50 -7.41 -7.13
N THR A 74 2.05 -8.66 -6.95
CA THR A 74 1.71 -9.62 -8.01
C THR A 74 0.20 -9.90 -8.02
N PRO A 75 -0.34 -10.60 -9.04
CA PRO A 75 -1.73 -11.07 -9.03
C PRO A 75 -2.07 -12.04 -7.91
N GLU A 76 -1.06 -12.64 -7.27
CA GLU A 76 -1.21 -13.60 -6.18
C GLU A 76 -1.63 -12.94 -4.87
N THR A 77 -2.48 -13.62 -4.11
CA THR A 77 -2.89 -13.21 -2.76
C THR A 77 -1.96 -13.76 -1.66
N HIS A 78 -0.80 -14.27 -2.04
CA HIS A 78 0.30 -14.69 -1.16
C HIS A 78 1.62 -14.22 -1.75
N ASP A 79 2.70 -14.25 -0.97
CA ASP A 79 4.00 -13.83 -1.47
C ASP A 79 4.62 -14.93 -2.34
N VAL A 80 5.07 -14.54 -3.53
CA VAL A 80 5.73 -15.40 -4.51
C VAL A 80 7.09 -14.84 -4.88
N ASP A 81 8.00 -15.69 -5.35
CA ASP A 81 9.34 -15.29 -5.79
C ASP A 81 9.34 -14.87 -7.27
N GLU A 82 8.48 -13.90 -7.59
CA GLU A 82 8.33 -13.33 -8.94
C GLU A 82 8.42 -11.81 -8.88
N LEU A 83 8.73 -11.18 -10.02
CA LEU A 83 8.67 -9.73 -10.13
C LEU A 83 7.21 -9.26 -10.11
N GLY A 84 6.92 -8.27 -9.26
CA GLY A 84 5.64 -7.58 -9.26
C GLY A 84 5.45 -6.70 -10.50
N ASN A 85 4.19 -6.39 -10.80
CA ASN A 85 3.86 -5.53 -11.94
C ASN A 85 4.10 -4.06 -11.61
N ALA A 86 5.35 -3.60 -11.74
CA ALA A 86 5.73 -2.23 -11.38
C ALA A 86 4.91 -1.15 -12.08
N ARG A 87 4.55 -1.37 -13.35
CA ARG A 87 3.74 -0.42 -14.12
C ARG A 87 2.34 -0.26 -13.53
N GLU A 88 1.65 -1.38 -13.31
CA GLU A 88 0.28 -1.38 -12.76
C GLU A 88 0.26 -0.81 -11.33
N VAL A 89 1.26 -1.14 -10.51
CA VAL A 89 1.37 -0.57 -9.17
C VAL A 89 1.53 0.95 -9.22
N VAL A 90 2.38 1.48 -10.11
CA VAL A 90 2.54 2.93 -10.30
C VAL A 90 1.25 3.57 -10.80
N GLU A 91 0.54 2.95 -11.76
CA GLU A 91 -0.73 3.44 -12.29
C GLU A 91 -1.78 3.57 -11.17
N HIS A 92 -1.96 2.54 -10.34
CA HIS A 92 -2.89 2.59 -9.21
C HIS A 92 -2.45 3.57 -8.12
N THR A 93 -1.14 3.62 -7.80
CA THR A 93 -0.59 4.57 -6.82
C THR A 93 -0.88 6.01 -7.23
N LYS A 94 -0.69 6.35 -8.51
CA LYS A 94 -1.02 7.67 -9.04
C LYS A 94 -2.52 7.96 -8.97
N ALA A 95 -3.36 6.97 -9.29
CA ALA A 95 -4.81 7.12 -9.24
C ALA A 95 -5.31 7.42 -7.81
N VAL A 96 -4.86 6.65 -6.81
CA VAL A 96 -5.29 6.89 -5.41
C VAL A 96 -4.73 8.20 -4.85
N HIS A 97 -3.48 8.56 -5.21
CA HIS A 97 -2.91 9.83 -4.81
C HIS A 97 -3.68 11.02 -5.40
N ALA A 98 -4.07 10.95 -6.67
CA ALA A 98 -4.90 11.97 -7.32
C ALA A 98 -6.29 12.10 -6.69
N GLN A 99 -6.77 11.08 -5.99
CA GLN A 99 -8.04 11.09 -5.24
C GLN A 99 -7.89 11.61 -3.81
N GLY A 100 -6.70 12.08 -3.41
CA GLY A 100 -6.44 12.66 -2.10
C GLY A 100 -5.99 11.65 -1.03
N MET A 101 -5.82 10.38 -1.39
CA MET A 101 -5.31 9.37 -0.47
C MET A 101 -3.82 9.61 -0.20
N GLY A 102 -3.42 9.53 1.07
CA GLY A 102 -2.03 9.50 1.48
C GLY A 102 -1.34 8.24 0.99
N VAL A 103 -0.12 8.36 0.47
CA VAL A 103 0.65 7.21 -0.03
C VAL A 103 1.95 7.08 0.76
N ILE A 104 2.23 5.88 1.26
CA ILE A 104 3.50 5.51 1.87
C ILE A 104 4.08 4.35 1.07
N SER A 105 5.29 4.50 0.53
CA SER A 105 5.94 3.41 -0.20
C SER A 105 6.82 2.55 0.71
N LYS A 106 6.75 1.23 0.53
CA LYS A 106 7.63 0.24 1.16
C LYS A 106 8.34 -0.61 0.10
N LYS A 107 9.36 -1.38 0.49
CA LYS A 107 10.15 -2.25 -0.41
C LYS A 107 10.94 -1.50 -1.50
N LEU A 108 11.30 -0.23 -1.25
CA LEU A 108 12.14 0.58 -2.14
C LEU A 108 13.42 -0.19 -2.52
N CYS A 109 14.17 -0.69 -1.53
CA CYS A 109 15.38 -1.47 -1.75
C CYS A 109 15.14 -2.97 -2.05
N GLY A 110 13.96 -3.36 -2.51
CA GLY A 110 13.64 -4.74 -2.87
C GLY A 110 13.88 -5.75 -1.74
N GLU A 111 13.56 -5.39 -0.48
CA GLU A 111 13.84 -6.22 0.70
C GLU A 111 15.33 -6.53 0.93
N GLY A 112 16.20 -5.58 0.58
CA GLY A 112 17.64 -5.73 0.72
C GLY A 112 18.29 -6.52 -0.42
N VAL A 113 17.55 -6.81 -1.50
CA VAL A 113 18.12 -7.33 -2.75
C VAL A 113 18.91 -6.22 -3.46
N HIS A 114 18.44 -4.97 -3.43
CA HIS A 114 19.12 -3.82 -4.03
C HIS A 114 20.28 -3.35 -3.14
N ARG A 115 21.42 -4.01 -3.28
CA ARG A 115 22.62 -3.73 -2.46
C ARG A 115 23.64 -2.86 -3.20
N ARG A 116 23.62 -2.88 -4.53
CA ARG A 116 24.60 -2.14 -5.33
C ARG A 116 24.17 -0.69 -5.47
N LEU A 117 25.16 0.19 -5.63
CA LEU A 117 24.89 1.62 -5.85
C LEU A 117 24.01 1.85 -7.07
N ASP A 118 24.26 1.11 -8.16
CA ASP A 118 23.48 1.24 -9.40
C ASP A 118 21.99 0.93 -9.20
N ASP A 119 21.65 -0.07 -8.39
CA ASP A 119 20.26 -0.41 -8.06
C ASP A 119 19.57 0.77 -7.37
N ARG A 120 20.28 1.44 -6.44
CA ARG A 120 19.76 2.60 -5.70
C ARG A 120 19.69 3.86 -6.55
N LEU A 121 20.62 4.04 -7.49
CA LEU A 121 20.58 5.17 -8.43
C LEU A 121 19.41 5.07 -9.40
N GLN A 122 19.00 3.85 -9.77
CA GLN A 122 17.81 3.65 -10.59
C GLN A 122 16.51 3.98 -9.84
N GLU A 123 16.47 3.78 -8.52
CA GLU A 123 15.35 4.25 -7.67
C GLU A 123 15.19 5.77 -7.77
N HIS A 124 16.29 6.54 -7.61
CA HIS A 124 16.23 8.01 -7.62
C HIS A 124 16.00 8.65 -9.00
N ARG A 125 16.30 7.95 -10.11
CA ARG A 125 16.27 8.55 -11.45
C ARG A 125 14.86 8.62 -12.07
N ARG A 126 13.89 7.85 -11.57
CA ARG A 126 12.51 7.83 -12.12
C ARG A 126 11.52 8.76 -11.40
N ASP A 127 11.93 9.37 -10.30
CA ASP A 127 11.12 10.33 -9.52
C ASP A 127 11.26 11.79 -10.03
N ARG A 128 11.87 11.98 -11.21
CA ARG A 128 11.98 13.28 -11.90
C ARG A 128 11.23 13.28 -13.22
#